data_AF-A0A357LZ31-F1
#
_entry.id   AF-A0A357LZ31-F1
#
_cell.length_a   1.000
_cell.length_b   1.000
_cell.length_c   1.000
_cell.angle_alpha   90.00
_cell.angle_beta   90.00
_cell.angle_gamma   90.00
#
_symmetry.space_group_name_H-M   'P 1'
#
loop_
_entity.id
_entity.type
_entity.pdbx_description
1 polymer ?
#
loop_
_entity_poly.entity_id
_entity_poly.type
_entity_poly.pdbx_seq_one_letter_code
_entity_poly.pdbx_strand_id
1 'polypeptide(L)' 'MNPNTDAPAIVHTHVDLLGEKYGGQALSCNDEFFAEASNLVKRQAPVFIDDKYTDRGKWMDGWE' A
#
# COMPACT_ATOMS: atom_id res chain seq x y z
N MET A 1 2.65 -15.66 15.94
CA MET A 1 1.36 -14.96 15.85
C MET A 1 0.74 -15.30 14.52
N ASN A 2 -0.52 -15.73 14.50
CA ASN A 2 -1.24 -15.87 13.25
C ASN A 2 -1.78 -14.46 12.94
N PRO A 3 -1.31 -13.77 11.89
CA PRO A 3 -1.61 -12.35 11.66
C PRO A 3 -3.11 -12.06 11.47
N ASN A 4 -3.93 -13.11 11.37
CA ASN A 4 -5.37 -13.06 11.21
C ASN A 4 -6.18 -13.10 12.52
N THR A 5 -5.58 -13.17 13.70
CA THR A 5 -6.35 -13.33 14.96
C THR A 5 -6.47 -12.04 15.78
N ASP A 6 -5.55 -11.08 15.58
CA ASP A 6 -5.52 -9.81 16.33
C ASP A 6 -6.06 -8.61 15.53
N ALA A 7 -6.51 -8.82 14.28
CA ALA A 7 -7.08 -7.78 13.45
C ALA A 7 -8.48 -7.38 13.93
N PRO A 8 -8.88 -6.09 13.80
CA PRO A 8 -10.22 -5.68 14.19
C PRO A 8 -11.28 -6.43 13.38
N ALA A 9 -12.43 -6.73 14.00
CA ALA A 9 -13.49 -7.58 13.44
C ALA A 9 -13.98 -7.13 12.05
N ILE A 10 -13.85 -5.84 11.72
CA ILE A 10 -14.18 -5.28 10.40
C ILE A 10 -13.41 -6.00 9.27
N VAL A 11 -12.14 -6.37 9.48
CA VAL A 11 -11.26 -6.99 8.48
C VAL A 11 -11.72 -8.42 8.12
N HIS A 12 -12.45 -9.08 9.03
CA HIS A 12 -12.95 -10.43 8.83
C HIS A 12 -14.37 -10.48 8.26
N THR A 13 -15.11 -9.37 8.33
CA THR A 13 -16.54 -9.32 7.98
C THR A 13 -16.83 -8.43 6.78
N HIS A 14 -15.86 -7.60 6.37
CA HIS A 14 -15.98 -6.68 5.26
C HIS A 14 -14.86 -6.89 4.26
N VAL A 15 -15.15 -6.54 3.01
CA VAL A 15 -14.17 -6.56 1.92
C VAL A 15 -13.60 -5.16 1.76
N ASP A 16 -12.29 -5.07 1.59
CA ASP A 16 -11.64 -3.85 1.11
C ASP A 16 -11.94 -3.68 -0.38
N LEU A 17 -12.86 -2.77 -0.70
CA LEU A 17 -13.28 -2.49 -2.07
C LEU A 17 -12.23 -1.72 -2.88
N LEU A 18 -11.25 -1.08 -2.22
CA LEU A 18 -10.17 -0.35 -2.89
C LEU A 18 -8.99 -1.25 -3.25
N GLY A 19 -8.92 -2.45 -2.70
CA GLY A 19 -7.81 -3.37 -2.94
C GLY A 19 -7.68 -3.80 -4.40
N GLU A 20 -6.44 -3.85 -4.90
CA GLU A 20 -6.11 -4.20 -6.29
C GLU A 20 -6.65 -5.58 -6.69
N LYS A 21 -6.74 -6.52 -5.73
CA LYS A 21 -7.30 -7.86 -5.92
C LYS A 21 -8.74 -7.82 -6.45
N TYR A 22 -9.50 -6.79 -6.09
CA TYR A 22 -10.89 -6.59 -6.49
C TYR A 22 -11.04 -5.56 -7.61
N GLY A 23 -9.94 -5.14 -8.22
CA GLY A 23 -9.90 -4.19 -9.33
C GLY A 23 -9.77 -2.72 -8.92
N GLY A 24 -9.59 -2.44 -7.63
CA GLY A 24 -9.33 -1.08 -7.16
C GLY A 24 -8.02 -0.52 -7.72
N GLN A 25 -8.05 0.73 -8.16
CA GLN A 25 -6.96 1.37 -8.91
C GLN A 25 -6.88 2.84 -8.55
N ALA A 26 -5.65 3.35 -8.37
CA ALA A 26 -5.39 4.78 -8.34
C ALA A 26 -5.48 5.32 -9.78
N LEU A 27 -6.48 6.15 -10.07
CA LEU A 27 -6.73 6.65 -11.42
C LEU A 27 -5.94 7.93 -11.74
N SER A 28 -5.75 8.77 -10.73
CA SER A 28 -4.96 9.99 -10.81
C SER A 28 -4.51 10.43 -9.42
N CYS A 29 -3.42 11.18 -9.38
CA CYS A 29 -2.96 11.91 -8.20
C CYS A 29 -2.45 13.28 -8.66
N ASN A 30 -2.28 14.21 -7.72
CA ASN A 30 -1.70 15.52 -8.00
C ASN A 30 -0.17 15.48 -8.05
N ASP A 31 0.46 14.59 -7.29
CA ASP A 31 1.91 14.37 -7.24
C ASP A 31 2.22 12.94 -6.78
N GLU A 32 3.35 12.39 -7.22
CA GLU A 32 3.87 11.06 -6.84
C GLU A 32 5.39 11.01 -7.07
N PHE A 33 6.08 12.04 -6.59
CA PHE A 33 7.49 12.26 -6.91
C PHE A 33 8.40 11.18 -6.29
N PHE A 34 8.19 10.81 -5.03
CA PHE A 34 9.04 9.88 -4.31
C PHE A 34 8.52 8.44 -4.34
N ALA A 35 7.21 8.24 -4.42
CA ALA A 35 6.58 6.94 -4.56
C ALA A 35 5.20 6.99 -5.23
N GLU A 36 4.85 5.94 -5.98
CA GLU A 36 3.62 5.89 -6.79
C GLU A 36 2.35 5.72 -5.95
N ALA A 37 1.27 6.43 -6.32
CA ALA A 37 -0.03 6.29 -5.65
C ALA A 37 -0.63 4.88 -5.77
N SER A 38 -0.22 4.13 -6.81
CA SER A 38 -0.60 2.74 -7.06
C SER A 38 -0.22 1.78 -5.92
N ASN A 39 0.75 2.15 -5.07
CA ASN A 39 1.14 1.32 -3.93
C ASN A 39 0.05 1.21 -2.85
N LEU A 40 -0.85 2.19 -2.75
CA LEU A 40 -1.87 2.23 -1.68
C LEU A 40 -2.95 1.16 -1.82
N VAL A 41 -3.18 0.64 -3.02
CA VAL A 41 -4.19 -0.40 -3.27
C VAL A 41 -3.64 -1.82 -3.09
N LYS A 42 -2.34 -1.95 -2.80
CA LYS A 42 -1.68 -3.24 -2.63
C LYS A 42 -1.97 -3.82 -1.25
N ARG A 43 -2.20 -5.14 -1.20
CA ARG A 43 -2.63 -5.82 0.03
C ARG A 43 -1.49 -6.07 1.02
N GLN A 44 -0.25 -6.21 0.55
CA GLN A 44 0.88 -6.54 1.41
C GLN A 44 1.15 -5.45 2.45
N ALA A 45 1.71 -5.85 3.58
CA ALA A 45 2.22 -4.90 4.56
C ALA A 45 3.36 -4.08 3.93
N PRO A 46 3.47 -2.78 4.26
CA PRO A 46 4.51 -1.91 3.72
C PRO A 46 5.90 -2.40 4.15
N VAL A 47 6.86 -2.31 3.23
CA VAL A 47 8.26 -2.66 3.45
C VAL A 47 9.11 -1.41 3.57
N PHE A 48 9.97 -1.37 4.58
CA PHE A 48 11.02 -0.35 4.71
C PHE A 48 12.39 -0.96 4.42
N ILE A 49 13.23 -0.26 3.65
CA ILE A 49 14.58 -0.72 3.29
C ILE A 49 15.54 0.45 3.46
N ASP A 50 16.32 0.45 4.55
CA ASP A 50 17.16 1.56 5.03
C ASP A 50 18.07 2.19 3.97
N ASP A 51 18.66 1.40 3.06
CA ASP A 51 19.64 1.89 2.08
C ASP A 51 19.14 1.82 0.63
N LYS A 52 17.83 1.72 0.42
CA LYS A 52 17.23 1.74 -0.93
C LYS A 52 16.81 3.16 -1.33
N TYR A 53 17.26 3.56 -2.51
CA TYR A 53 16.96 4.85 -3.15
C TYR A 53 16.61 4.62 -4.62
N THR A 54 15.82 5.54 -5.16
CA THR A 54 15.53 5.68 -6.59
C THR A 54 16.21 6.95 -7.10
N ASP A 55 16.14 7.20 -8.41
CA ASP A 55 16.65 8.44 -9.00
C ASP A 55 15.92 9.70 -8.49
N ARG A 56 14.77 9.52 -7.82
CA ARG A 56 13.95 10.60 -7.27
C ARG A 56 14.07 10.75 -5.76
N GLY A 57 14.86 9.92 -5.07
CA GLY A 57 15.05 10.02 -3.62
C GLY A 57 14.89 8.69 -2.89
N LYS A 58 14.49 8.74 -1.61
CA LYS A 58 14.31 7.53 -0.79
C LYS A 58 13.22 6.65 -1.40
N TRP A 59 13.47 5.34 -1.53
CA TRP A 59 12.42 4.42 -1.96
C TRP A 59 11.44 4.16 -0.82
N MET A 60 10.14 4.24 -1.10
CA MET A 60 9.07 3.99 -0.14
C MET A 60 8.06 2.98 -0.69
N ASP A 61 7.58 2.09 0.17
CA ASP A 61 6.44 1.20 -0.12
C ASP A 61 5.14 1.87 0.32
N GLY A 62 4.73 2.85 -0.47
CA GLY A 62 3.62 3.76 -0.17
C GLY A 62 3.47 4.83 -1.25
N TRP A 63 2.82 5.93 -0.91
CA TRP A 63 2.66 7.10 -1.78
C TRP A 63 3.36 8.30 -1.12
N GLU A 64 4.23 8.98 -1.86
CA GLU A 64 4.95 10.18 -1.42
C GLU A 64 5.32 11.06 -2.63
#